data_AF-A0A6L9YNJ2-F1
#
_entry.id   AF-A0A6L9YNJ2-F1
#
_cell.length_a   1.000
_cell.length_b   1.000
_cell.length_c   1.000
_cell.angle_alpha   90.00
_cell.angle_beta   90.00
_cell.angle_gamma   90.00
#
_symmetry.space_group_name_H-M   'P 1'
#
loop_
_entity.id
_entity.type
_entity.pdbx_description
1 polymer ?
#
loop_
_entity_poly.entity_id
_entity_poly.type
_entity_poly.pdbx_seq_one_letter_code
_entity_poly.pdbx_strand_id
1 'polypeptide(L)'
;MKLARLNSDSLLPRFYRLAVINTLSNIMIPLSGLVSVAFLGHLTEIRHLAGVAVATVLFTYLYRLLHFLRMGTTGATAQAVGKDDREAMLLVGLRNGLIGLVLGILIVILQYPIEKIWFLILDAPDEVKCKHSGVEIDKVTPLTSKAESETIRENAA
;
A
#
# COMPACT_ATOMS: atom_id res chain seq x y z
N MET A 1 -38.60 -5.72 -23.26
CA MET A 1 -37.67 -4.65 -22.83
C MET A 1 -38.45 -3.35 -22.63
N LYS A 2 -39.11 -3.19 -21.47
CA LYS A 2 -39.90 -1.99 -21.09
C LYS A 2 -38.98 -1.07 -20.29
N LEU A 3 -38.28 -0.15 -20.96
CA LEU A 3 -37.46 0.90 -20.30
C LEU A 3 -37.91 2.32 -20.66
N ALA A 4 -39.15 2.50 -21.12
CA ALA A 4 -39.69 3.81 -21.47
C ALA A 4 -40.69 4.27 -20.39
N ARG A 5 -40.37 5.39 -19.74
CA ARG A 5 -41.07 6.10 -18.64
C ARG A 5 -40.72 5.69 -17.20
N LEU A 6 -39.45 5.83 -16.82
CA LEU A 6 -39.15 6.22 -15.44
C LEU A 6 -39.26 7.75 -15.39
N ASN A 7 -40.15 8.27 -14.53
CA ASN A 7 -40.36 9.70 -14.35
C ASN A 7 -39.02 10.37 -13.96
N SER A 8 -38.54 11.31 -14.79
CA SER A 8 -37.24 11.98 -14.63
C SER A 8 -37.07 12.65 -13.26
N ASP A 9 -38.18 13.08 -12.66
CA ASP A 9 -38.18 13.76 -11.35
C ASP A 9 -37.80 12.82 -10.19
N SER A 10 -37.91 11.50 -10.37
CA SER A 10 -37.55 10.50 -9.36
C SER A 10 -36.12 9.95 -9.54
N LEU A 11 -35.52 10.12 -10.72
CA LEU A 11 -34.19 9.61 -11.04
C LEU A 11 -33.09 10.46 -10.40
N LEU A 12 -33.21 11.79 -10.47
CA LEU A 12 -32.24 12.71 -9.87
C LEU A 12 -32.04 12.49 -8.35
N PRO A 13 -33.09 12.47 -7.51
CA PRO A 13 -32.92 12.28 -6.07
C PRO A 13 -32.40 10.87 -5.74
N ARG A 14 -32.79 9.84 -6.51
CA ARG A 14 -32.30 8.47 -6.30
C ARG A 14 -30.83 8.34 -6.67
N PHE A 15 -30.41 8.91 -7.79
CA PHE A 15 -29.02 9.00 -8.21
C PHE A 15 -28.18 9.78 -7.19
N TYR A 16 -28.67 10.95 -6.75
CA TYR A 16 -27.97 11.76 -5.75
C TYR A 16 -27.77 11.01 -4.44
N ARG A 17 -28.79 10.29 -3.95
CA ARG A 17 -28.67 9.47 -2.73
C ARG A 17 -27.62 8.35 -2.87
N LEU A 18 -27.58 7.66 -4.01
CA LEU A 18 -26.57 6.63 -4.31
C LEU A 18 -25.17 7.25 -4.41
N ALA A 19 -25.05 8.37 -5.13
CA ALA A 19 -23.78 9.06 -5.34
C ALA A 19 -23.21 9.61 -4.02
N VAL A 20 -24.02 10.24 -3.18
CA VAL A 20 -23.59 10.77 -1.87
C VAL A 20 -23.05 9.66 -0.97
N ILE A 21 -23.77 8.54 -0.85
CA ILE A 21 -23.33 7.41 -0.01
C ILE A 21 -22.03 6.80 -0.56
N ASN A 22 -21.93 6.66 -1.88
CA ASN A 22 -20.73 6.15 -2.51
C ASN A 22 -19.53 7.09 -2.33
N THR A 23 -19.71 8.40 -2.52
CA THR A 23 -18.65 9.40 -2.30
C THR A 23 -18.21 9.43 -0.84
N LEU A 24 -19.15 9.41 0.11
CA LEU A 24 -18.84 9.38 1.54
C LEU A 24 -18.01 8.14 1.92
N SER A 25 -18.32 6.98 1.32
CA SER A 25 -17.54 5.75 1.52
C SER A 25 -16.12 5.88 0.95
N ASN A 26 -15.95 6.55 -0.19
CA ASN A 26 -14.64 6.74 -0.82
C ASN A 26 -13.74 7.74 -0.06
N ILE A 27 -14.30 8.64 0.75
CA ILE A 27 -13.54 9.56 1.61
C ILE A 27 -12.79 8.81 2.73
N MET A 28 -13.23 7.61 3.11
CA MET A 28 -12.58 6.83 4.16
C MET A 28 -11.13 6.44 3.81
N ILE A 29 -10.85 6.23 2.53
CA ILE A 29 -9.50 5.85 2.05
C ILE A 29 -8.47 6.95 2.32
N PRO A 30 -8.64 8.20 1.83
CA PRO A 30 -7.70 9.28 2.12
C PRO A 30 -7.69 9.66 3.61
N LEU A 31 -8.83 9.56 4.31
CA LEU A 31 -8.90 9.85 5.74
C LEU A 31 -8.04 8.88 6.56
N SER A 32 -8.11 7.58 6.25
CA SER A 32 -7.26 6.56 6.85
C SER A 32 -5.77 6.83 6.59
N GLY A 33 -5.43 7.29 5.37
CA GLY A 33 -4.07 7.71 5.02
C GLY A 33 -3.59 8.90 5.85
N LEU A 34 -4.41 9.93 6.01
CA LEU A 34 -4.08 11.11 6.82
C LEU A 34 -3.83 10.75 8.28
N VAL A 35 -4.69 9.89 8.86
CA VAL A 35 -4.52 9.38 10.22
C VAL A 35 -3.20 8.61 10.34
N SER A 36 -2.89 7.74 9.38
CA SER A 36 -1.65 6.95 9.38
C SER A 36 -0.40 7.84 9.34
N VAL A 37 -0.40 8.89 8.51
CA VAL A 37 0.69 9.88 8.42
C VAL A 37 0.81 10.69 9.72
N ALA A 38 -0.31 11.09 10.32
CA ALA A 38 -0.30 11.81 11.60
C ALA A 38 0.26 10.95 12.74
N PHE A 39 -0.11 9.67 12.81
CA PHE A 39 0.47 8.71 13.77
C PHE A 39 1.97 8.54 13.55
N LEU A 40 2.39 8.39 12.30
CA LEU A 40 3.79 8.15 11.97
C LEU A 40 4.66 9.39 12.16
N GLY A 41 4.11 10.58 11.90
CA GLY A 41 4.78 11.87 12.09
C GLY A 41 5.07 12.22 13.55
N HIS A 42 4.41 11.55 14.51
CA HIS A 42 4.71 11.71 15.94
C HIS A 42 5.94 10.87 16.38
N LEU A 43 6.36 9.86 15.61
CA LEU A 43 7.55 9.08 15.94
C LEU A 43 8.81 9.86 15.52
N THR A 44 9.54 10.38 16.50
CA THR A 44 10.77 11.18 16.32
C THR A 44 11.99 10.38 15.86
N GLU A 45 11.97 9.04 15.93
CA GLU A 45 13.11 8.19 15.57
C GLU A 45 13.05 7.68 14.12
N ILE A 46 14.00 8.15 13.30
CA ILE A 46 14.17 7.84 11.87
C ILE A 46 14.28 6.32 11.59
N ARG A 47 14.76 5.53 12.54
CA ARG A 47 14.96 4.08 12.35
C ARG A 47 13.65 3.30 12.24
N HIS A 48 12.56 3.79 12.82
CA HIS A 48 11.23 3.16 12.69
C HIS A 48 10.56 3.49 11.36
N LEU A 49 10.92 4.60 10.72
CA LEU A 49 10.36 5.03 9.43
C LEU A 49 10.75 4.10 8.27
N ALA A 50 11.97 3.56 8.26
CA ALA A 50 12.43 2.65 7.21
C ALA A 50 11.61 1.35 7.17
N GLY A 51 11.34 0.74 8.33
CA GLY A 51 10.51 -0.46 8.42
C GLY A 51 9.06 -0.19 8.01
N VAL A 52 8.52 0.97 8.37
CA VAL A 52 7.14 1.35 8.00
C VAL A 52 7.02 1.65 6.51
N ALA A 53 8.03 2.27 5.88
CA ALA A 53 8.03 2.47 4.43
C ALA A 53 7.95 1.15 3.67
N VAL A 54 8.76 0.16 4.09
CA VAL A 54 8.76 -1.19 3.52
C VAL A 54 7.42 -1.89 3.74
N ALA A 55 6.89 -1.86 4.97
CA ALA A 55 5.57 -2.41 5.27
C ALA A 55 4.46 -1.74 4.45
N THR A 56 4.52 -0.42 4.27
CA THR A 56 3.55 0.34 3.46
C THR A 56 3.53 -0.12 2.01
N VAL A 57 4.69 -0.36 1.41
CA VAL A 57 4.80 -0.90 0.05
C VAL A 57 4.16 -2.29 -0.03
N LEU A 58 4.50 -3.18 0.91
CA LEU A 58 3.93 -4.53 0.98
C LEU A 58 2.39 -4.49 1.11
N PHE A 59 1.88 -3.71 2.07
CA PHE A 59 0.43 -3.54 2.27
C PHE A 59 -0.25 -2.94 1.06
N THR A 60 0.38 -1.98 0.37
CA THR A 60 -0.16 -1.39 -0.86
C THR A 60 -0.38 -2.45 -1.93
N TYR A 61 0.61 -3.32 -2.16
CA TYR A 61 0.45 -4.44 -3.10
C TYR A 61 -0.62 -5.41 -2.64
N LEU A 62 -0.63 -5.79 -1.37
CA LEU A 62 -1.63 -6.69 -0.79
C LEU A 62 -3.05 -6.14 -1.00
N TYR A 63 -3.29 -4.87 -0.65
CA TYR A 63 -4.57 -4.20 -0.88
C TYR A 63 -4.96 -4.19 -2.36
N ARG A 64 -4.03 -3.97 -3.29
CA ARG A 64 -4.31 -4.02 -4.73
C ARG A 64 -4.71 -5.43 -5.19
N LEU A 65 -4.07 -6.48 -4.69
CA LEU A 65 -4.42 -7.87 -5.01
C LEU A 65 -5.83 -8.21 -4.49
N LEU A 66 -6.13 -7.85 -3.24
CA LEU A 66 -7.46 -8.08 -2.66
C LEU A 66 -8.54 -7.27 -3.39
N HIS A 67 -8.24 -6.03 -3.77
CA HIS A 67 -9.16 -5.20 -4.52
C HIS A 67 -9.40 -5.71 -5.95
N PHE A 68 -8.37 -6.29 -6.58
CA PHE A 68 -8.51 -6.98 -7.86
C PHE A 68 -9.44 -8.18 -7.75
N LEU A 69 -9.26 -9.02 -6.71
CA LEU A 69 -10.16 -10.14 -6.45
C LEU A 69 -11.60 -9.66 -6.23
N ARG A 70 -11.79 -8.56 -5.49
CA ARG A 70 -13.11 -7.93 -5.33
C ARG A 70 -13.75 -7.59 -6.67
N MET A 71 -13.04 -6.89 -7.55
CA MET A 71 -13.57 -6.55 -8.88
C MET A 71 -13.91 -7.81 -9.71
N GLY A 72 -13.10 -8.87 -9.64
CA GLY A 72 -13.37 -10.14 -10.32
C GLY A 72 -14.65 -10.83 -9.84
N THR A 73 -14.89 -10.85 -8.53
CA THR A 73 -16.11 -11.45 -7.94
C THR A 73 -17.37 -10.62 -8.23
N THR A 74 -17.28 -9.28 -8.24
CA THR A 74 -18.40 -8.40 -8.59
C THR A 74 -18.82 -8.58 -10.06
N GLY A 75 -17.86 -8.78 -10.98
CA GLY A 75 -18.16 -9.06 -12.40
C GLY A 75 -18.93 -10.37 -12.60
N ALA A 76 -18.49 -11.46 -11.98
CA ALA A 76 -19.19 -12.74 -12.02
C ALA A 76 -20.60 -12.67 -11.38
N THR A 77 -20.74 -11.91 -10.29
CA THR A 77 -22.03 -11.67 -9.63
C THR A 77 -22.97 -10.87 -10.53
N ALA A 78 -22.48 -9.85 -11.25
CA ALA A 78 -23.28 -9.08 -12.20
C ALA A 78 -23.80 -9.94 -13.37
N GLN A 79 -23.00 -10.91 -13.84
CA GLN A 79 -23.43 -11.86 -14.88
C GLN A 79 -24.53 -12.81 -14.38
N ALA A 80 -24.46 -13.25 -13.11
CA ALA A 80 -25.50 -14.08 -12.50
C ALA A 80 -26.80 -13.29 -12.30
N VAL A 81 -26.71 -12.02 -11.88
CA VAL A 81 -27.86 -11.11 -11.77
C VAL A 81 -28.56 -10.91 -13.12
N GLY A 82 -27.79 -10.83 -14.21
CA GLY A 82 -28.35 -10.68 -15.57
C GLY A 82 -29.17 -11.87 -16.07
N LYS A 83 -29.06 -13.05 -15.44
CA LYS A 83 -29.83 -14.25 -15.80
C LYS A 83 -31.15 -14.42 -15.02
N ASP A 84 -31.46 -13.49 -14.10
CA ASP A 84 -32.68 -13.46 -13.24
C ASP A 84 -32.95 -14.76 -12.44
N ASP A 85 -31.91 -15.58 -12.26
CA ASP A 85 -31.97 -16.80 -11.47
C ASP A 85 -31.49 -16.51 -10.04
N ARG A 86 -32.46 -16.40 -9.12
CA ARG A 86 -32.22 -16.06 -7.71
C ARG A 86 -31.42 -17.14 -6.97
N GLU A 87 -31.60 -18.42 -7.33
CA GLU A 87 -30.81 -19.49 -6.72
C GLU A 87 -29.36 -19.43 -7.18
N ALA A 88 -29.14 -19.23 -8.49
CA ALA A 88 -27.80 -19.05 -9.03
C ALA A 88 -27.10 -17.82 -8.43
N MET A 89 -27.83 -16.73 -8.18
CA MET A 89 -27.28 -15.52 -7.56
C MET A 89 -26.83 -15.75 -6.12
N LEU A 90 -27.62 -16.46 -5.31
CA LEU A 90 -27.23 -16.85 -3.95
C LEU A 90 -26.04 -17.80 -3.96
N LEU A 91 -26.01 -18.76 -4.88
CA LEU A 91 -24.93 -19.74 -4.99
C LEU A 91 -23.59 -19.08 -5.38
N VAL A 92 -23.63 -18.11 -6.31
CA VAL A 92 -22.46 -17.30 -6.69
C VAL A 92 -22.00 -16.41 -5.54
N GLY A 93 -22.93 -15.80 -4.81
CA GLY A 93 -22.63 -15.01 -3.61
C GLY A 93 -21.95 -15.86 -2.53
N LEU A 94 -22.49 -17.05 -2.25
CA LEU A 94 -21.95 -17.98 -1.25
C LEU A 94 -20.55 -18.46 -1.66
N ARG A 95 -20.35 -18.82 -2.94
CA ARG A 95 -19.06 -19.26 -3.47
C ARG A 95 -18.01 -18.15 -3.37
N ASN A 96 -18.34 -16.94 -3.82
CA ASN A 96 -17.40 -15.81 -3.74
C ASN A 96 -17.13 -15.41 -2.29
N GLY A 97 -18.14 -15.45 -1.42
CA GLY A 97 -18.00 -15.22 0.02
C GLY A 97 -17.08 -16.26 0.67
N LEU A 98 -17.25 -17.53 0.34
CA LEU A 98 -16.39 -18.61 0.85
C LEU A 98 -14.94 -18.44 0.37
N ILE A 99 -14.73 -18.09 -0.91
CA ILE A 99 -13.39 -17.80 -1.45
C ILE A 99 -12.76 -16.63 -0.68
N GLY A 100 -13.51 -15.55 -0.43
CA GLY A 100 -13.02 -14.40 0.34
C GLY A 100 -12.66 -14.77 1.78
N LEU A 101 -13.48 -15.58 2.44
CA LEU A 101 -13.24 -16.05 3.80
C LEU A 101 -12.00 -16.96 3.88
N VAL A 102 -11.87 -17.90 2.95
CA VAL A 102 -10.69 -18.77 2.83
C VAL A 102 -9.44 -17.95 2.54
N LEU A 103 -9.50 -16.96 1.65
CA LEU A 103 -8.36 -16.07 1.39
C LEU A 103 -7.97 -15.27 2.64
N GLY A 104 -8.94 -14.73 3.38
CA GLY A 104 -8.69 -13.99 4.61
C GLY A 104 -7.99 -14.86 5.65
N ILE A 105 -8.49 -16.07 5.88
CA ILE A 105 -7.86 -17.05 6.79
C ILE A 105 -6.46 -17.41 6.29
N LEU A 106 -6.31 -17.64 4.99
CA LEU A 106 -5.03 -17.99 4.40
C LEU A 106 -4.01 -16.87 4.61
N ILE A 107 -4.37 -15.60 4.43
CA ILE A 107 -3.48 -14.46 4.69
C ILE A 107 -3.03 -14.43 6.16
N VAL A 108 -3.95 -14.66 7.11
CA VAL A 108 -3.62 -14.69 8.54
C VAL A 108 -2.67 -15.84 8.87
N ILE A 109 -2.89 -17.03 8.32
CA ILE A 109 -1.99 -18.19 8.50
C ILE A 109 -0.64 -17.91 7.84
N LEU A 110 -0.65 -17.31 6.65
CA LEU A 110 0.53 -17.03 5.85
C LEU A 110 1.31 -15.81 6.36
N GLN A 111 0.82 -15.08 7.36
CA GLN A 111 1.52 -13.92 7.92
C GLN A 111 2.95 -14.27 8.36
N TYR A 112 3.11 -15.43 9.01
CA TYR A 112 4.38 -15.88 9.58
C TYR A 112 5.38 -16.35 8.51
N PRO A 113 5.00 -17.15 7.49
CA PRO A 113 5.90 -17.44 6.38
C PRO A 113 6.19 -16.22 5.51
N ILE A 114 5.27 -15.27 5.35
CA ILE A 114 5.53 -14.02 4.62
C ILE A 114 6.63 -13.22 5.34
N GLU A 115 6.54 -13.10 6.66
CA GLU A 115 7.57 -12.44 7.47
C GLU A 115 8.94 -13.12 7.30
N LYS A 116 8.99 -14.46 7.36
CA LYS A 116 10.23 -15.21 7.16
C LYS A 116 10.81 -15.06 5.76
N ILE A 117 9.97 -15.11 4.72
CA ILE A 117 10.42 -14.93 3.33
C ILE A 117 10.93 -13.50 3.13
N TRP A 118 10.26 -12.51 3.73
CA TRP A 118 10.67 -11.12 3.67
C TRP A 118 12.02 -10.90 4.35
N PHE A 119 12.21 -11.45 5.56
CA PHE A 119 13.51 -11.41 6.22
C PHE A 119 14.57 -12.19 5.44
N LEU A 120 14.24 -13.33 4.83
CA LEU A 120 15.19 -14.06 3.97
C LEU A 120 15.61 -13.23 2.75
N ILE A 121 14.69 -12.49 2.12
CA ILE A 121 15.00 -11.56 1.02
C ILE A 121 15.88 -10.39 1.52
N LEU A 122 15.64 -9.91 2.74
CA LEU A 122 16.42 -8.82 3.34
C LEU A 122 17.79 -9.29 3.87
N ASP A 123 17.92 -10.58 4.23
CA ASP A 123 19.07 -11.18 4.92
C ASP A 123 19.95 -12.05 4.00
N ALA A 124 19.57 -12.28 2.73
CA ALA A 124 20.35 -13.09 1.78
C ALA A 124 20.64 -12.40 0.43
N PRO A 125 21.86 -12.52 -0.15
CA PRO A 125 23.16 -12.78 0.46
C PRO A 125 24.12 -11.59 0.33
N ASP A 126 25.21 -11.70 1.07
CA ASP A 126 26.46 -10.93 1.06
C ASP A 126 27.16 -10.81 -0.33
N GLU A 127 26.46 -10.58 -1.43
CA GLU A 127 27.07 -10.25 -2.74
C GLU A 127 27.41 -8.76 -2.90
N VAL A 128 27.07 -7.94 -1.89
CA VAL A 128 27.65 -6.60 -1.70
C VAL A 128 28.46 -6.51 -0.40
N LYS A 129 28.92 -7.64 0.15
CA LYS A 129 30.26 -7.66 0.76
C LYS A 129 31.28 -7.75 -0.37
N CYS A 130 31.32 -6.70 -1.19
CA CYS A 130 32.58 -6.29 -1.80
C CYS A 130 33.52 -6.03 -0.64
N LYS A 131 34.27 -7.07 -0.28
CA LYS A 131 35.63 -7.06 0.22
C LYS A 131 36.20 -5.66 0.39
N HIS A 132 35.79 -4.99 1.45
CA HIS A 132 36.57 -3.94 2.07
C HIS A 132 36.24 -3.84 3.56
N SER A 133 36.52 -4.94 4.25
CA SER A 133 37.08 -4.82 5.59
C SER A 133 38.40 -4.06 5.44
N GLY A 134 38.45 -2.80 5.90
CA GLY A 134 39.69 -2.09 6.19
C GLY A 134 40.01 -0.82 5.40
N VAL A 135 39.13 0.20 5.39
CA VAL A 135 39.56 1.61 5.24
C VAL A 135 38.93 2.38 6.40
N GLU A 136 39.75 2.47 7.45
CA GLU A 136 40.05 3.70 8.17
C GLU A 136 38.90 4.72 8.28
N ILE A 137 38.13 4.58 9.36
CA ILE A 137 37.52 5.74 10.03
C ILE A 137 38.67 6.50 10.73
N ASP A 138 39.48 7.22 9.96
CA ASP A 138 40.26 8.34 10.45
C ASP A 138 40.36 9.39 9.34
N LYS A 139 40.24 10.67 9.70
CA LYS A 139 40.10 11.87 8.85
C LYS A 139 38.69 12.21 8.37
N VAL A 140 37.78 12.38 9.32
CA VAL A 140 36.96 13.61 9.31
C VAL A 140 37.72 14.66 10.13
N THR A 141 38.69 15.32 9.49
CA THR A 141 39.39 16.52 9.99
C THR A 141 39.58 17.45 8.78
N PRO A 142 39.26 18.75 8.91
CA PRO A 142 38.68 19.51 7.83
C PRO A 142 39.72 19.92 6.77
N LEU A 143 39.28 19.93 5.52
CA LEU A 143 40.02 20.48 4.37
C LEU A 143 40.14 22.03 4.42
N THR A 144 40.01 22.65 5.59
CA THR A 144 40.01 24.11 5.75
C THR A 144 41.34 24.68 6.25
N SER A 145 42.36 23.87 6.55
CA SER A 145 43.63 24.39 7.11
C SER A 145 44.79 24.48 6.12
N LYS A 146 44.79 23.70 5.03
CA LYS A 146 45.94 23.65 4.11
C LYS A 146 45.92 24.72 3.01
N ALA A 147 44.73 25.22 2.64
CA ALA A 147 44.59 26.32 1.67
C ALA A 147 44.92 27.70 2.30
N GLU A 148 44.75 27.85 3.60
CA GLU A 148 45.02 29.11 4.30
C GLU A 148 46.52 29.30 4.60
N SER A 149 47.27 28.22 4.83
CA SER A 149 48.72 28.29 5.08
C SER A 149 49.58 28.57 3.83
N GLU A 150 49.09 28.24 2.63
CA GLU A 150 49.79 28.58 1.38
C GLU A 150 49.54 30.04 0.97
N THR A 151 48.31 30.54 1.16
CA THR A 151 47.96 31.93 0.84
C THR A 151 48.68 32.94 1.74
N ILE A 152 48.97 32.61 3.00
CA ILE A 152 49.72 33.48 3.92
C ILE A 152 51.22 33.49 3.59
N ARG A 153 51.78 32.41 3.01
CA ARG A 153 53.18 32.37 2.59
C ARG A 153 53.45 33.09 1.27
N GLU A 154 52.47 33.13 0.36
CA GLU A 154 52.58 33.82 -0.92
C GLU A 154 52.47 35.35 -0.79
N ASN A 155 51.75 35.86 0.22
CA ASN A 155 51.61 37.30 0.48
C ASN A 155 52.69 37.89 1.44
N ALA A 156 53.65 37.09 1.89
CA ALA A 156 54.71 37.51 2.81
C ALA A 156 56.13 37.46 2.20
N ALA A 157 56.23 37.31 0.87
CA ALA A 157 57.46 37.44 0.09
C ALA A 157 57.28 38.57 -0.94
#